data_AF-A0A6I6JNE2-F1
#
_entry.id   AF-A0A6I6JNE2-F1
#
_cell.length_a   1.000
_cell.length_b   1.000
_cell.length_c   1.000
_cell.angle_alpha   90.00
_cell.angle_beta   90.00
_cell.angle_gamma   90.00
#
_symmetry.space_group_name_H-M   'P 1'
#
loop_
_entity.id
_entity.type
_entity.pdbx_description
1 polymer ?
#
loop_
_entity_poly.entity_id
_entity_poly.type
_entity_poly.pdbx_seq_one_letter_code
_entity_poly.pdbx_strand_id
1 'polypeptide(L)'
;MADMTIETIKETIQDAITHQTRSVMDWHFGEPVYDDEGAPADDLSGVRGFRELAGRQHWANFQLWHVEDRARRKDVDAKVIADCKYAIDGLNQQRNDLIERVDECLISMLAPLLPADAPERYNTETVGAALDRLSIQALKIYHMKEQCNRKDVDEAHRDRCNTKVLTLQRQHEDLERAVLELIDEYAAGTKKPKVYFQFKMYNDPALNPELYGNKK
;
A
#
# COMPACT_ATOMS: atom_id res chain seq x y z
N MET A 1 23.66 2.93 -18.32
CA MET A 1 22.67 2.96 -17.23
C MET A 1 22.87 4.28 -16.53
N ALA A 2 21.84 5.11 -16.38
CA ALA A 2 21.99 6.37 -15.65
C ALA A 2 22.38 6.05 -14.20
N ASP A 3 23.31 6.81 -13.63
CA ASP A 3 23.68 6.65 -12.22
C ASP A 3 22.46 6.96 -11.34
N MET A 4 22.20 6.10 -10.35
CA MET A 4 21.09 6.30 -9.41
C MET A 4 21.34 7.57 -8.59
N THR A 5 20.34 8.45 -8.51
CA THR A 5 20.40 9.68 -7.71
C THR A 5 19.22 9.74 -6.74
N ILE A 6 19.32 10.59 -5.71
CA ILE A 6 18.20 10.87 -4.80
C ILE A 6 16.97 11.36 -5.57
N GLU A 7 17.18 12.19 -6.60
CA GLU A 7 16.09 12.68 -7.45
C GLU A 7 15.40 11.54 -8.21
N THR A 8 16.17 10.62 -8.80
CA THR A 8 15.62 9.42 -9.47
C THR A 8 14.80 8.55 -8.52
N ILE A 9 15.18 8.46 -7.25
CA ILE A 9 14.42 7.71 -6.23
C ILE A 9 13.11 8.44 -5.92
N LYS A 10 13.15 9.77 -5.74
CA LYS A 10 11.95 10.59 -5.50
C LYS A 10 10.97 10.52 -6.67
N GLU A 11 11.45 10.67 -7.91
CA GLU A 11 10.65 10.49 -9.13
C GLU A 11 10.02 9.09 -9.19
N THR A 12 10.76 8.05 -8.80
CA THR A 12 10.25 6.68 -8.76
C THR A 12 9.14 6.49 -7.73
N ILE A 13 9.26 7.12 -6.57
CA ILE A 13 8.21 7.13 -5.53
C ILE A 13 6.96 7.87 -6.05
N GLN A 14 7.13 9.04 -6.65
CA GLN A 14 6.02 9.82 -7.20
C GLN A 14 5.31 9.09 -8.35
N ASP A 15 6.07 8.42 -9.21
CA ASP A 15 5.53 7.56 -10.27
C ASP A 15 4.68 6.43 -9.69
N ALA A 16 5.12 5.80 -8.60
CA ALA A 16 4.35 4.75 -7.91
C ALA A 16 3.05 5.32 -7.30
N ILE A 17 3.10 6.48 -6.64
CA ILE A 17 1.92 7.15 -6.07
C ILE A 17 0.93 7.56 -7.16
N THR A 18 1.44 8.08 -8.27
CA THR A 18 0.64 8.45 -9.45
C THR A 18 -0.02 7.22 -10.07
N HIS A 19 0.72 6.11 -10.17
CA HIS A 19 0.19 4.83 -10.64
C HIS A 19 -0.93 4.34 -9.73
N GLN A 20 -0.78 4.40 -8.40
CA GLN A 20 -1.84 4.06 -7.45
C GLN A 20 -3.12 4.87 -7.74
N THR A 21 -3.01 6.19 -7.90
CA THR A 21 -4.20 7.03 -8.16
C THR A 21 -4.89 6.70 -9.48
N ARG A 22 -4.13 6.44 -10.55
CA ARG A 22 -4.69 6.16 -11.89
C ARG A 22 -5.31 4.76 -11.97
N SER A 23 -4.58 3.77 -11.48
CA SER A 23 -4.93 2.36 -11.63
C SER A 23 -6.22 1.97 -10.91
N VAL A 24 -6.64 2.67 -9.84
CA VAL A 24 -7.95 2.43 -9.22
C VAL A 24 -9.07 2.52 -10.25
N MET A 25 -9.05 3.51 -11.16
CA MET A 25 -10.08 3.61 -12.19
C MET A 25 -9.97 2.45 -13.19
N ASP A 26 -8.76 2.20 -13.71
CA ASP A 26 -8.53 1.18 -14.74
C ASP A 26 -8.93 -0.21 -14.26
N TRP A 27 -8.68 -0.53 -12.99
CA TRP A 27 -8.98 -1.82 -12.38
C TRP A 27 -10.46 -2.10 -12.16
N HIS A 28 -11.30 -1.06 -12.17
CA HIS A 28 -12.75 -1.25 -12.25
C HIS A 28 -13.22 -1.67 -13.65
N PHE A 29 -12.36 -1.60 -14.67
CA PHE A 29 -12.66 -1.98 -16.06
C PHE A 29 -11.82 -3.16 -16.60
N GLY A 30 -10.80 -3.61 -15.87
CA GLY A 30 -10.01 -4.80 -16.21
C GLY A 30 -8.92 -5.11 -15.17
N GLU A 31 -8.59 -6.39 -14.98
CA GLU A 31 -7.57 -6.78 -14.01
C GLU A 31 -6.14 -6.48 -14.54
N PRO A 32 -5.22 -6.02 -13.68
CA PRO A 32 -3.82 -5.89 -14.07
C PRO A 32 -3.21 -7.27 -14.33
N VAL A 33 -2.36 -7.35 -15.36
CA VAL A 33 -1.53 -8.53 -15.60
C VAL A 33 -0.18 -8.29 -14.94
N TYR A 34 0.06 -8.95 -13.80
CA TYR A 34 1.38 -9.05 -13.22
C TYR A 34 2.01 -10.38 -13.65
N ASP A 35 3.28 -10.33 -14.07
CA ASP A 35 4.03 -11.55 -14.38
C ASP A 35 4.20 -12.36 -13.09
N ASP A 36 3.46 -13.46 -13.03
CA ASP A 36 3.51 -14.55 -12.06
C ASP A 36 2.98 -14.31 -10.64
N GLU A 37 1.89 -15.02 -10.32
CA GLU A 37 1.42 -15.29 -8.94
C GLU A 37 2.19 -16.46 -8.29
N GLY A 38 3.08 -17.16 -9.01
CA GLY A 38 3.73 -18.40 -8.52
C GLY A 38 5.19 -18.68 -8.94
N ALA A 39 5.80 -17.98 -9.90
CA ALA A 39 7.23 -18.14 -10.21
C ALA A 39 8.12 -17.32 -9.26
N PRO A 40 9.39 -17.74 -9.07
CA PRO A 40 10.31 -17.00 -8.22
C PRO A 40 10.42 -15.58 -8.75
N ALA A 41 10.19 -14.60 -7.87
CA ALA A 41 10.52 -13.22 -8.14
C ALA A 41 12.04 -13.13 -8.35
N ASP A 42 12.50 -13.28 -9.60
CA ASP A 42 13.87 -12.92 -9.96
C ASP A 42 14.09 -11.47 -9.50
N ASP A 43 15.00 -11.31 -8.53
CA ASP A 43 15.34 -10.12 -7.73
C ASP A 43 14.61 -8.82 -8.15
N LEU A 44 13.40 -8.60 -7.62
CA LEU A 44 12.69 -7.32 -7.78
C LEU A 44 13.45 -6.24 -7.00
N SER A 45 14.45 -5.66 -7.66
CA SER A 45 15.31 -4.62 -7.11
C SER A 45 15.39 -3.41 -8.06
N GLY A 46 15.91 -2.30 -7.55
CA GLY A 46 16.03 -1.05 -8.29
C GLY A 46 14.69 -0.43 -8.69
N VAL A 47 14.73 0.53 -9.62
CA VAL A 47 13.55 1.33 -10.02
C VAL A 47 12.39 0.46 -10.54
N ARG A 48 12.70 -0.53 -11.38
CA ARG A 48 11.66 -1.43 -11.94
C ARG A 48 11.05 -2.30 -10.84
N GLY A 49 11.88 -2.90 -9.99
CA GLY A 49 11.43 -3.72 -8.87
C GLY A 49 10.53 -2.93 -7.92
N PHE A 50 10.93 -1.71 -7.56
CA PHE A 50 10.14 -0.85 -6.70
C PHE A 50 8.74 -0.55 -7.27
N ARG A 51 8.66 -0.17 -8.55
CA ARG A 51 7.37 0.11 -9.22
C ARG A 51 6.46 -1.12 -9.24
N GLU A 52 7.02 -2.28 -9.56
CA GLU A 52 6.30 -3.55 -9.58
C GLU A 52 5.77 -3.92 -8.19
N LEU A 53 6.63 -3.83 -7.17
CA LEU A 53 6.26 -4.12 -5.79
C LEU A 53 5.16 -3.19 -5.28
N ALA A 54 5.26 -1.88 -5.53
CA ALA A 54 4.24 -0.91 -5.18
C ALA A 54 2.92 -1.16 -5.94
N GLY A 55 2.99 -1.58 -7.20
CA GLY A 55 1.83 -1.99 -7.99
C GLY A 55 1.11 -3.20 -7.40
N ARG A 56 1.85 -4.28 -7.13
CA ARG A 56 1.32 -5.49 -6.49
C ARG A 56 0.72 -5.20 -5.11
N GLN A 57 1.39 -4.36 -4.33
CA GLN A 57 0.95 -3.93 -3.00
C GLN A 57 -0.38 -3.16 -3.09
N HIS A 58 -0.50 -2.27 -4.08
CA HIS A 58 -1.75 -1.56 -4.34
C HIS A 58 -2.87 -2.48 -4.84
N TRP A 59 -2.55 -3.47 -5.69
CA TRP A 59 -3.51 -4.46 -6.15
C TRP A 59 -4.08 -5.30 -5.00
N ALA A 60 -3.22 -5.75 -4.07
CA ALA A 60 -3.68 -6.45 -2.87
C ALA A 60 -4.66 -5.58 -2.04
N ASN A 61 -4.39 -4.27 -1.93
CA ASN A 61 -5.32 -3.33 -1.29
C ASN A 61 -6.64 -3.16 -2.04
N PHE A 62 -6.61 -3.10 -3.38
CA PHE A 62 -7.80 -3.04 -4.21
C PHE A 62 -8.69 -4.28 -4.02
N GLN A 63 -8.09 -5.47 -4.09
CA GLN A 63 -8.81 -6.73 -3.84
C GLN A 63 -9.37 -6.77 -2.41
N LEU A 64 -8.58 -6.36 -1.42
CA LEU A 64 -8.99 -6.33 -0.02
C LEU A 64 -10.20 -5.41 0.18
N TRP A 65 -10.19 -4.22 -0.44
CA TRP A 65 -11.31 -3.27 -0.38
C TRP A 65 -12.64 -3.92 -0.81
N HIS A 66 -12.65 -4.59 -1.97
CA HIS A 66 -13.86 -5.21 -2.50
C HIS A 66 -14.31 -6.45 -1.70
N VAL A 67 -13.37 -7.25 -1.20
CA VAL A 67 -13.71 -8.39 -0.35
C VAL A 67 -14.29 -7.91 0.98
N GLU A 68 -13.77 -6.83 1.57
CA GLU A 68 -14.33 -6.22 2.77
C GLU A 68 -15.76 -5.68 2.53
N ASP A 69 -16.01 -5.02 1.40
CA ASP A 69 -17.36 -4.57 1.06
C ASP A 69 -18.34 -5.73 0.91
N ARG A 70 -17.89 -6.85 0.30
CA ARG A 70 -18.67 -8.08 0.24
C ARG A 70 -18.91 -8.67 1.63
N ALA A 71 -17.93 -8.62 2.54
CA ALA A 71 -18.05 -9.12 3.91
C ALA A 71 -18.99 -8.26 4.79
N ARG A 72 -19.20 -6.98 4.47
CA ARG A 72 -20.09 -6.08 5.21
C ARG A 72 -21.58 -6.29 4.88
N ARG A 73 -21.89 -7.07 3.84
CA ARG A 73 -23.26 -7.40 3.45
C ARG A 73 -23.95 -8.25 4.50
N LYS A 74 -25.21 -7.91 4.80
CA LYS A 74 -26.07 -8.65 5.76
C LYS A 74 -27.13 -9.53 5.08
N ASP A 75 -27.19 -9.46 3.75
CA ASP A 75 -28.14 -10.14 2.88
C ASP A 75 -27.53 -11.39 2.21
N VAL A 76 -26.41 -11.90 2.74
CA VAL A 76 -25.68 -13.06 2.22
C VAL A 76 -25.54 -14.14 3.29
N ASP A 77 -25.33 -15.38 2.84
CA ASP A 77 -25.17 -16.53 3.73
C ASP A 77 -23.88 -16.43 4.58
N ALA A 78 -23.92 -17.04 5.77
CA ALA A 78 -22.76 -17.12 6.66
C ALA A 78 -21.52 -17.73 5.97
N LYS A 79 -21.71 -18.66 5.01
CA LYS A 79 -20.62 -19.22 4.22
C LYS A 79 -19.87 -18.15 3.42
N VAL A 80 -20.59 -17.19 2.83
CA VAL A 80 -19.96 -16.09 2.08
C VAL A 80 -19.09 -15.24 3.00
N ILE A 81 -19.56 -14.98 4.23
CA ILE A 81 -18.80 -14.24 5.23
C ILE A 81 -17.53 -14.99 5.64
N ALA A 82 -17.60 -16.32 5.83
CA ALA A 82 -16.44 -17.16 6.12
C ALA A 82 -15.43 -17.14 4.96
N ASP A 83 -15.89 -17.31 3.72
CA ASP A 83 -15.03 -17.27 2.52
C ASP A 83 -14.36 -15.89 2.37
N CYS A 84 -15.09 -14.80 2.64
CA CYS A 84 -14.50 -13.47 2.70
C CYS A 84 -13.43 -13.34 3.79
N LYS A 85 -13.65 -13.90 4.98
CA LYS A 85 -12.66 -13.84 6.06
C LYS A 85 -11.36 -14.52 5.68
N TYR A 86 -11.43 -15.71 5.08
CA TYR A 86 -10.23 -16.41 4.59
C TYR A 86 -9.49 -15.60 3.52
N ALA A 87 -10.22 -14.99 2.59
CA ALA A 87 -9.62 -14.13 1.57
C ALA A 87 -8.99 -12.86 2.19
N ILE A 88 -9.66 -12.21 3.14
CA ILE A 88 -9.15 -11.03 3.88
C ILE A 88 -7.85 -11.38 4.61
N ASP A 89 -7.75 -12.54 5.23
CA ASP A 89 -6.55 -12.95 5.97
C ASP A 89 -5.35 -13.16 5.05
N GLY A 90 -5.56 -13.82 3.91
CA GLY A 90 -4.54 -14.01 2.87
C GLY A 90 -4.10 -12.68 2.25
N LEU A 91 -5.04 -11.83 1.85
CA LEU A 91 -4.75 -10.53 1.26
C LEU A 91 -4.03 -9.59 2.22
N ASN A 92 -4.40 -9.60 3.52
CA ASN A 92 -3.68 -8.82 4.53
C ASN A 92 -2.25 -9.31 4.73
N GLN A 93 -2.00 -10.63 4.67
CA GLN A 93 -0.64 -11.16 4.72
C GLN A 93 0.16 -10.68 3.52
N GLN A 94 -0.35 -10.94 2.32
CA GLN A 94 0.29 -10.55 1.07
C GLN A 94 0.60 -9.06 1.02
N ARG A 95 -0.34 -8.20 1.45
CA ARG A 95 -0.12 -6.76 1.53
C ARG A 95 1.05 -6.41 2.46
N ASN A 96 1.11 -6.99 3.66
CA ASN A 96 2.19 -6.69 4.60
C ASN A 96 3.55 -7.18 4.08
N ASP A 97 3.61 -8.39 3.50
CA ASP A 97 4.83 -8.92 2.90
C ASP A 97 5.32 -8.00 1.77
N LEU A 98 4.39 -7.47 0.97
CA LEU A 98 4.73 -6.52 -0.10
C LEU A 98 5.18 -5.15 0.44
N ILE A 99 4.62 -4.65 1.55
CA ILE A 99 5.11 -3.44 2.22
C ILE A 99 6.59 -3.61 2.61
N GLU A 100 6.93 -4.73 3.23
CA GLU A 100 8.31 -5.02 3.64
C GLU A 100 9.25 -5.10 2.45
N ARG A 101 8.84 -5.77 1.37
CA ARG A 101 9.63 -5.84 0.13
C ARG A 101 9.81 -4.48 -0.55
N VAL A 102 8.79 -3.62 -0.52
CA VAL A 102 8.91 -2.22 -1.01
C VAL A 102 9.98 -1.48 -0.21
N ASP A 103 9.97 -1.62 1.12
CA ASP A 103 10.97 -0.99 1.97
C ASP A 103 12.39 -1.55 1.76
N GLU A 104 12.55 -2.87 1.65
CA GLU A 104 13.83 -3.51 1.34
C GLU A 104 14.40 -2.99 0.02
N CYS A 105 13.57 -2.96 -1.03
CA CYS A 105 13.95 -2.45 -2.34
C CYS A 105 14.38 -0.98 -2.25
N LEU A 106 13.61 -0.14 -1.56
CA LEU A 106 13.94 1.27 -1.39
C LEU A 106 15.25 1.47 -0.62
N ILE A 107 15.47 0.74 0.48
CA ILE A 107 16.70 0.83 1.25
C ILE A 107 17.90 0.40 0.41
N SER A 108 17.76 -0.66 -0.40
CA SER A 108 18.84 -1.08 -1.32
C SER A 108 19.21 0.01 -2.33
N MET A 109 18.22 0.79 -2.80
CA MET A 109 18.42 1.90 -3.74
C MET A 109 19.05 3.12 -3.05
N LEU A 110 18.66 3.40 -1.80
CA LEU A 110 19.16 4.53 -1.03
C LEU A 110 20.55 4.29 -0.45
N ALA A 111 20.86 3.09 0.04
CA ALA A 111 22.05 2.82 0.84
C ALA A 111 23.38 3.30 0.22
N PRO A 112 23.63 3.17 -1.09
CA PRO A 112 24.85 3.70 -1.72
C PRO A 112 24.96 5.23 -1.72
N LEU A 113 23.85 5.94 -1.50
CA LEU A 113 23.73 7.40 -1.58
C LEU A 113 23.70 8.08 -0.20
N LEU A 114 23.56 7.31 0.88
CA LEU A 114 23.40 7.87 2.22
C LEU A 114 24.75 8.09 2.93
N PRO A 115 24.86 9.12 3.79
CA PRO A 115 26.01 9.29 4.67
C PRO A 115 26.19 8.10 5.63
N ALA A 116 27.41 7.60 5.78
CA ALA A 116 27.71 6.44 6.64
C ALA A 116 27.45 6.71 8.14
N ASP A 117 27.68 7.96 8.58
CA ASP A 117 27.69 8.35 10.00
C ASP A 117 26.40 9.09 10.44
N ALA A 118 25.26 8.80 9.80
CA ALA A 118 23.98 9.39 10.20
C ALA A 118 23.61 8.97 11.66
N PRO A 119 23.08 9.89 12.49
CA PRO A 119 22.66 9.57 13.84
C PRO A 119 21.51 8.55 13.84
N GLU A 120 21.39 7.81 14.94
CA GLU A 120 20.29 6.86 15.20
C GLU A 120 18.96 7.61 15.46
N ARG A 121 18.46 8.30 14.43
CA ARG A 121 17.20 9.05 14.45
C ARG A 121 16.27 8.49 13.38
N TYR A 122 15.08 8.10 13.83
CA TYR A 122 14.13 7.35 13.03
C TYR A 122 12.79 8.09 12.89
N ASN A 123 12.04 7.70 11.87
CA ASN A 123 10.65 8.06 11.59
C ASN A 123 9.68 7.08 12.28
N THR A 124 8.43 7.49 12.43
CA THR A 124 7.38 6.70 13.09
C THR A 124 6.89 5.52 12.27
N GLU A 125 6.96 5.59 10.94
CA GLU A 125 6.53 4.54 10.01
C GLU A 125 7.43 4.53 8.78
N THR A 126 7.65 3.38 8.15
CA THR A 126 8.48 3.23 6.96
C THR A 126 7.84 3.85 5.70
N VAL A 127 8.62 4.01 4.62
CA VAL A 127 8.09 4.57 3.36
C VAL A 127 7.11 3.61 2.70
N GLY A 128 7.35 2.29 2.75
CA GLY A 128 6.42 1.26 2.31
C GLY A 128 5.09 1.33 3.04
N ALA A 129 5.10 1.55 4.36
CA ALA A 129 3.87 1.75 5.13
C ALA A 129 3.14 3.06 4.76
N ALA A 130 3.87 4.13 4.48
CA ALA A 130 3.28 5.38 3.99
C ALA A 130 2.66 5.22 2.59
N LEU A 131 3.32 4.48 1.68
CA LEU A 131 2.80 4.12 0.36
C LEU A 131 1.55 3.24 0.44
N ASP A 132 1.46 2.38 1.45
CA ASP A 132 0.24 1.62 1.73
C ASP A 132 -0.94 2.51 2.06
N ARG A 133 -0.72 3.49 2.93
CA ARG A 133 -1.73 4.48 3.29
C ARG A 133 -2.13 5.37 2.12
N LEU A 134 -1.18 5.77 1.27
CA LEU A 134 -1.46 6.51 0.03
C LEU A 134 -2.33 5.67 -0.93
N SER A 135 -2.00 4.39 -1.12
CA SER A 135 -2.81 3.42 -1.86
C SER A 135 -4.26 3.35 -1.35
N ILE A 136 -4.45 3.25 -0.03
CA ILE A 136 -5.80 3.23 0.58
C ILE A 136 -6.51 4.58 0.41
N GLN A 137 -5.80 5.70 0.50
CA GLN A 137 -6.36 7.03 0.24
C GLN A 137 -6.81 7.18 -1.21
N ALA A 138 -6.06 6.66 -2.19
CA ALA A 138 -6.47 6.65 -3.60
C ALA A 138 -7.80 5.92 -3.80
N LEU A 139 -7.97 4.73 -3.20
CA LEU A 139 -9.23 3.98 -3.20
C LEU A 139 -10.38 4.78 -2.57
N LYS A 140 -10.13 5.39 -1.39
CA LYS A 140 -11.12 6.24 -0.70
C LYS A 140 -11.54 7.44 -1.55
N ILE A 141 -10.60 8.11 -2.20
CA ILE A 141 -10.87 9.26 -3.06
C ILE A 141 -11.76 8.84 -4.23
N TYR A 142 -11.44 7.73 -4.90
CA TYR A 142 -12.23 7.20 -6.00
C TYR A 142 -13.67 6.88 -5.57
N HIS A 143 -13.84 6.03 -4.55
CA HIS A 143 -15.17 5.61 -4.11
C HIS A 143 -15.98 6.75 -3.47
N MET A 144 -15.33 7.73 -2.83
CA MET A 144 -16.04 8.92 -2.34
C MET A 144 -16.53 9.80 -3.49
N LYS A 145 -15.77 9.92 -4.58
CA LYS A 145 -16.22 10.62 -5.80
C LYS A 145 -17.42 9.92 -6.44
N GLU A 146 -17.51 8.59 -6.39
CA GLU A 146 -18.72 7.88 -6.83
C GLU A 146 -19.94 8.32 -6.02
N GLN A 147 -19.81 8.49 -4.70
CA GLN A 147 -20.91 8.98 -3.86
C GLN A 147 -21.33 10.42 -4.21
N CYS A 148 -20.40 11.28 -4.63
CA CYS A 148 -20.73 12.63 -5.13
C CYS A 148 -21.58 12.61 -6.42
N ASN A 149 -21.51 11.54 -7.20
CA ASN A 149 -22.15 11.40 -8.51
C ASN A 149 -23.47 10.60 -8.46
N ARG A 150 -23.87 10.13 -7.28
CA ARG A 150 -25.14 9.45 -7.07
C ARG A 150 -26.33 10.35 -7.41
N LYS A 151 -27.31 9.76 -8.11
CA LYS A 151 -28.55 10.44 -8.53
C LYS A 151 -29.74 10.15 -7.61
N ASP A 152 -29.58 9.21 -6.68
CA ASP A 152 -30.59 8.72 -5.74
C ASP A 152 -30.49 9.39 -4.35
N VAL A 153 -29.72 10.48 -4.23
CA VAL A 153 -29.46 11.21 -2.99
C VAL A 153 -29.72 12.70 -3.15
N ASP A 154 -29.93 13.39 -2.03
CA ASP A 154 -30.14 14.85 -2.02
C ASP A 154 -28.84 15.64 -2.23
N GLU A 155 -28.99 16.93 -2.52
CA GLU A 155 -27.85 17.85 -2.72
C GLU A 155 -26.98 17.94 -1.47
N ALA A 156 -27.59 17.97 -0.28
CA ALA A 156 -26.87 18.01 0.98
C ALA A 156 -25.94 16.79 1.18
N HIS A 157 -26.32 15.60 0.73
CA HIS A 157 -25.45 14.43 0.71
C HIS A 157 -24.25 14.64 -0.22
N ARG A 158 -24.50 15.11 -1.44
CA ARG A 158 -23.45 15.34 -2.44
C ARG A 158 -22.43 16.37 -1.95
N ASP A 159 -22.89 17.45 -1.31
CA ASP A 159 -22.04 18.47 -0.71
C ASP A 159 -21.17 17.94 0.43
N ARG A 160 -21.75 17.10 1.31
CA ARG A 160 -20.98 16.42 2.37
C ARG A 160 -19.92 15.49 1.78
N CYS A 161 -20.24 14.74 0.72
CA CYS A 161 -19.27 13.87 0.06
C CYS A 161 -18.18 14.68 -0.65
N ASN A 162 -18.52 15.79 -1.32
CA ASN A 162 -17.53 16.69 -1.95
C ASN A 162 -16.56 17.27 -0.92
N THR A 163 -17.06 17.68 0.24
CA THR A 163 -16.21 18.15 1.34
C THR A 163 -15.22 17.07 1.79
N LYS A 164 -15.69 15.82 1.91
CA LYS A 164 -14.82 14.68 2.25
C LYS A 164 -13.79 14.38 1.17
N VAL A 165 -14.14 14.46 -0.12
CA VAL A 165 -13.19 14.31 -1.23
C VAL A 165 -12.06 15.31 -1.10
N LEU A 166 -12.37 16.59 -0.88
CA LEU A 166 -11.36 17.63 -0.71
C LEU A 166 -10.45 17.38 0.49
N THR A 167 -11.00 16.91 1.61
CA THR A 167 -10.18 16.51 2.77
C THR A 167 -9.26 15.34 2.44
N LEU A 168 -9.77 14.29 1.78
CA LEU A 168 -8.97 13.12 1.41
C LEU A 168 -7.85 13.49 0.44
N GLN A 169 -8.11 14.36 -0.53
CA GLN A 169 -7.10 14.85 -1.48
C GLN A 169 -5.98 15.60 -0.75
N ARG A 170 -6.31 16.51 0.17
CA ARG A 170 -5.31 17.21 0.98
C ARG A 170 -4.48 16.25 1.83
N GLN A 171 -5.14 15.29 2.48
CA GLN A 171 -4.43 14.28 3.28
C GLN A 171 -3.47 13.43 2.44
N HIS A 172 -3.82 13.15 1.19
CA HIS A 172 -2.97 12.43 0.25
C HIS A 172 -1.78 13.29 -0.18
N GLU A 173 -2.01 14.53 -0.60
CA GLU A 173 -0.95 15.49 -0.97
C GLU A 173 0.01 15.77 0.18
N ASP A 174 -0.49 15.90 1.41
CA ASP A 174 0.32 16.11 2.61
C ASP A 174 1.20 14.90 2.92
N LEU A 175 0.68 13.68 2.77
CA LEU A 175 1.42 12.45 3.00
C LEU A 175 2.47 12.19 1.91
N GLU A 176 2.15 12.43 0.64
CA GLU A 176 3.12 12.38 -0.46
C GLU A 176 4.29 13.32 -0.19
N ARG A 177 4.00 14.58 0.14
CA ARG A 177 5.05 15.57 0.46
C ARG A 177 5.91 15.13 1.63
N ALA A 178 5.30 14.64 2.71
CA ALA A 178 6.03 14.15 3.88
C ALA A 178 6.96 12.95 3.55
N VAL A 179 6.54 12.07 2.63
CA VAL A 179 7.40 10.97 2.14
C VAL A 179 8.61 11.52 1.40
N LEU A 180 8.43 12.49 0.50
CA LEU A 180 9.54 13.08 -0.26
C LEU A 180 10.50 13.87 0.63
N GLU A 181 9.98 14.61 1.60
CA GLU A 181 10.79 15.30 2.62
C GLU A 181 11.59 14.31 3.47
N LEU A 182 11.03 13.14 3.80
CA LEU A 182 11.75 12.09 4.52
C LEU A 182 12.92 11.52 3.71
N ILE A 183 12.79 11.40 2.39
CA ILE A 183 13.90 11.00 1.50
C ILE A 183 15.01 12.06 1.53
N ASP A 184 14.65 13.35 1.52
CA ASP A 184 15.61 14.44 1.65
C ASP A 184 16.32 14.42 3.01
N GLU A 185 15.59 14.13 4.10
CA GLU A 185 16.15 13.98 5.45
C GLU A 185 17.15 12.82 5.54
N TYR A 186 16.88 11.69 4.87
CA TYR A 186 17.81 10.57 4.76
C TYR A 186 19.06 10.96 3.97
N ALA A 187 18.89 11.58 2.80
CA ALA A 187 20.00 12.04 1.96
C ALA A 187 20.90 13.05 2.70
N ALA A 188 20.31 13.95 3.49
CA ALA A 188 21.02 14.90 4.34
C ALA A 188 21.66 14.26 5.59
N GLY A 189 21.40 12.98 5.86
CA GLY A 189 21.91 12.28 7.05
C GLY A 189 21.32 12.78 8.36
N THR A 190 20.14 13.41 8.34
CA THR A 190 19.46 13.86 9.57
C THR A 190 18.63 12.75 10.22
N LYS A 191 18.20 11.78 9.41
CA LYS A 191 17.55 10.53 9.82
C LYS A 191 18.20 9.36 9.09
N LYS A 192 17.94 8.14 9.57
CA LYS A 192 18.39 6.90 8.95
C LYS A 192 17.20 6.00 8.63
N PRO A 193 17.11 5.40 7.42
CA PRO A 193 16.06 4.44 7.14
C PRO A 193 16.27 3.17 7.97
N LYS A 194 15.18 2.58 8.45
CA LYS A 194 15.20 1.33 9.19
C LYS A 194 13.92 0.55 8.95
N VAL A 195 14.06 -0.75 8.69
CA VAL A 195 12.94 -1.68 8.54
C VAL A 195 12.93 -2.64 9.71
N TYR A 196 11.74 -2.88 10.22
CA TYR A 196 11.44 -3.98 11.13
C TYR A 196 10.41 -4.86 10.43
N PHE A 197 10.72 -6.15 10.25
CA PHE A 197 9.73 -7.11 9.79
C PHE A 197 8.59 -7.19 10.80
N GLN A 198 7.36 -7.08 10.31
CA GLN A 198 6.16 -7.23 11.08
C GLN A 198 5.98 -8.72 11.36
N PHE A 199 6.43 -9.17 12.53
CA PHE A 199 6.28 -10.54 13.04
C PHE A 199 4.81 -10.92 13.31
N LYS A 200 3.96 -10.93 12.27
CA LYS A 200 2.54 -11.29 12.36
C LYS A 200 2.43 -12.78 12.67
N MET A 201 1.75 -13.12 13.76
CA MET A 201 1.69 -14.49 14.27
C MET A 201 0.44 -15.28 13.82
N TYR A 202 -0.65 -14.60 13.47
CA TYR A 202 -1.98 -15.23 13.39
C TYR A 202 -2.22 -16.08 12.13
N ASN A 203 -1.50 -15.79 11.04
CA ASN A 203 -1.59 -16.55 9.80
C ASN A 203 -0.60 -17.72 9.76
N ASP A 204 0.34 -17.81 10.71
CA ASP A 204 1.21 -18.96 10.86
C ASP A 204 0.51 -20.02 11.73
N PRO A 205 0.16 -21.20 11.18
CA PRO A 205 -0.48 -22.27 11.94
C PRO A 205 0.35 -22.77 13.13
N ALA A 206 1.66 -22.56 13.13
CA ALA A 206 2.55 -22.89 14.25
C ALA A 206 2.50 -21.86 15.39
N LEU A 207 2.08 -20.62 15.11
CA LEU A 207 2.02 -19.53 16.09
C LEU A 207 0.58 -19.16 16.49
N ASN A 208 -0.44 -19.73 15.83
CA ASN A 208 -1.84 -19.51 16.16
C ASN A 208 -2.39 -20.56 17.17
N PRO A 209 -2.70 -20.17 18.42
CA PRO A 209 -3.16 -21.10 19.46
C PRO A 209 -4.39 -21.92 19.10
N GLU A 210 -5.30 -21.33 18.33
CA GLU A 210 -6.54 -22.00 17.92
C GLU A 210 -6.29 -23.03 16.82
N LEU A 211 -5.18 -22.94 16.09
CA LEU A 211 -4.81 -23.89 15.03
C LEU A 211 -3.94 -25.02 15.58
N TYR A 212 -2.88 -24.71 16.34
CA TYR A 212 -2.03 -25.75 16.89
C TYR A 212 -2.66 -26.47 18.10
N GLY A 213 -3.49 -25.77 18.90
CA GLY A 213 -4.17 -26.34 20.06
C GLY A 213 -5.32 -27.30 19.70
N ASN A 214 -5.83 -27.20 18.48
CA ASN A 214 -6.93 -28.03 17.95
C ASN A 214 -6.47 -29.09 16.93
N LYS A 215 -5.16 -29.34 16.81
CA LYS A 215 -4.65 -30.50 16.04
C LYS A 215 -5.08 -31.79 16.76
N LYS A 216 -6.11 -32.45 16.24
CA LYS A 216 -6.43 -33.84 16.59
C LYS A 216 -5.43 -34.80 15.94
#